data_AF-A0A1Q7W7F9-F1
#
_entry.id   AF-A0A1Q7W7F9-F1
#
_cell.length_a   1.000
_cell.length_b   1.000
_cell.length_c   1.000
_cell.angle_alpha   90.00
_cell.angle_beta   90.00
_cell.angle_gamma   90.00
#
_symmetry.space_group_name_H-M   'P 1'
#
loop_
_entity.id
_entity.type
_entity.pdbx_description
1 polymer ?
#
loop_
_entity_poly.entity_id
_entity_poly.type
_entity_poly.pdbx_seq_one_letter_code
_entity_poly.pdbx_strand_id
1 'polypeptide(L)'
;MNRIETSGDVHYRCHVGHVYSPSSLVADQEQAGESALWQAVALLEEQAVVHHEMALRAARAERRAEERAHVQAALDARRAAAAVKALIPGPMSGLPSEAAFEAGFEPTSEASSETARADPPGPRTDGAQAEPE
;
A
#
# COMPACT_ATOMS: atom_id res chain seq x y z
N MET A 1 2.74 -3.40 -13.33
CA MET A 1 1.51 -3.79 -12.61
C MET A 1 0.41 -3.92 -13.65
N ASN A 2 -0.39 -4.99 -13.63
CA ASN A 2 -1.43 -5.23 -14.63
C ASN A 2 -2.81 -5.30 -13.97
N ARG A 3 -3.82 -4.59 -14.52
CA ARG A 3 -5.22 -4.69 -14.09
C ARG A 3 -5.87 -5.95 -14.67
N ILE A 4 -6.72 -6.61 -13.89
CA ILE A 4 -7.51 -7.78 -14.25
C ILE A 4 -8.97 -7.46 -13.96
N GLU A 5 -9.85 -7.75 -14.90
CA GLU A 5 -11.29 -7.60 -14.73
C GLU A 5 -11.94 -8.98 -14.85
N THR A 6 -12.69 -9.39 -13.82
CA THR A 6 -13.39 -10.67 -13.79
C THR A 6 -14.81 -10.45 -13.30
N SER A 7 -15.80 -10.68 -14.16
CA SER A 7 -17.23 -10.75 -13.79
C SER A 7 -17.75 -9.62 -12.89
N GLY A 8 -17.25 -8.39 -13.08
CA GLY A 8 -17.65 -7.20 -12.30
C GLY A 8 -16.60 -6.71 -11.30
N ASP A 9 -15.58 -7.51 -10.98
CA ASP A 9 -14.53 -7.17 -10.01
C ASP A 9 -13.22 -6.77 -10.67
N VAL A 10 -12.54 -5.79 -10.07
CA VAL A 10 -11.22 -5.31 -10.49
C VAL A 10 -10.15 -5.82 -9.53
N HIS A 11 -9.14 -6.46 -10.09
CA HIS A 11 -7.95 -6.92 -9.39
C HIS A 11 -6.68 -6.37 -10.03
N TYR A 12 -5.58 -6.42 -9.30
CA TYR A 12 -4.26 -6.00 -9.79
C TYR A 12 -3.24 -7.11 -9.60
N ARG A 13 -2.40 -7.34 -10.61
CA ARG A 13 -1.29 -8.28 -10.56
C ARG A 13 0.05 -7.56 -10.51
N CYS A 14 0.86 -7.86 -9.51
CA CYS A 14 2.22 -7.36 -9.41
C CYS A 14 3.19 -8.09 -10.34
N HIS A 15 4.40 -7.54 -10.48
CA HIS A 15 5.43 -8.12 -11.34
C HIS A 15 5.93 -9.49 -10.89
N VAL A 16 5.71 -9.85 -9.62
CA VAL A 16 6.09 -11.15 -9.04
C VAL A 16 4.92 -12.14 -8.96
N GLY A 17 3.72 -11.76 -9.42
CA GLY A 17 2.59 -12.67 -9.62
C GLY A 17 1.45 -12.63 -8.59
N HIS A 18 1.58 -11.92 -7.47
CA HIS A 18 0.48 -11.73 -6.51
C HIS A 18 -0.70 -10.99 -7.14
N VAL A 19 -1.91 -11.34 -6.69
CA VAL A 19 -3.17 -10.71 -7.09
C VAL A 19 -3.76 -9.98 -5.89
N TYR A 20 -4.13 -8.72 -6.08
CA TYR A 20 -4.65 -7.85 -5.03
C TYR A 20 -6.02 -7.30 -5.42
N SER A 21 -6.85 -7.01 -4.42
CA SER A 21 -7.95 -6.06 -4.59
C SER A 21 -7.36 -4.63 -4.64
N PRO A 22 -8.14 -3.61 -5.04
CA PRO A 22 -7.66 -2.23 -5.04
C PRO A 22 -7.18 -1.77 -3.65
N SER A 23 -7.93 -2.08 -2.59
CA SER A 23 -7.59 -1.68 -1.22
C SER A 23 -6.38 -2.43 -0.67
N SER A 24 -6.28 -3.75 -0.89
CA SER A 24 -5.14 -4.52 -0.40
C SER A 24 -3.84 -4.18 -1.12
N LEU A 25 -3.93 -3.74 -2.39
CA LEU A 25 -2.78 -3.24 -3.12
C LEU A 25 -2.22 -1.95 -2.51
N VAL A 26 -3.09 -1.00 -2.17
CA VAL A 26 -2.66 0.29 -1.59
C VAL A 26 -1.99 0.05 -0.23
N ALA A 27 -2.62 -0.75 0.63
CA ALA A 27 -2.06 -1.10 1.93
C ALA A 27 -0.68 -1.81 1.81
N ASP A 28 -0.53 -2.74 0.87
CA ASP A 28 0.74 -3.43 0.60
C ASP A 28 1.82 -2.45 0.10
N GLN A 29 1.47 -1.51 -0.78
CA GLN A 29 2.40 -0.49 -1.27
C GLN A 29 2.82 0.49 -0.17
N GLU A 30 1.92 0.89 0.72
CA GLU A 30 2.24 1.74 1.88
C GLU A 30 3.22 1.03 2.80
N GLN A 31 2.94 -0.22 3.18
CA GLN A 31 3.82 -1.01 4.02
C GLN A 31 5.18 -1.28 3.36
N ALA A 32 5.19 -1.62 2.07
CA ALA A 32 6.42 -1.84 1.31
C ALA A 32 7.23 -0.55 1.16
N GLY A 33 6.57 0.57 0.92
CA GLY A 33 7.18 1.89 0.83
C GLY A 33 7.82 2.32 2.14
N GLU A 34 7.11 2.21 3.25
CA GLU A 34 7.65 2.48 4.58
C GLU A 34 8.85 1.58 4.90
N SER A 35 8.73 0.27 4.63
CA SER A 35 9.83 -0.68 4.84
C SER A 35 11.06 -0.31 4.02
N ALA A 36 10.88 0.12 2.76
CA ALA A 36 11.98 0.56 1.91
C ALA A 36 12.65 1.84 2.42
N LEU A 37 11.88 2.79 2.97
CA LEU A 37 12.43 3.99 3.59
C LEU A 37 13.27 3.65 4.83
N TRP A 38 12.79 2.76 5.70
CA TRP A 38 13.58 2.29 6.84
C TRP A 38 14.86 1.55 6.42
N GLN A 39 14.81 0.76 5.36
CA GLN A 39 16.01 0.13 4.80
C GLN A 39 17.01 1.17 4.27
N ALA A 40 16.54 2.21 3.58
CA ALA A 40 17.40 3.31 3.12
C ALA A 40 18.05 4.05 4.30
N VAL A 41 17.30 4.29 5.38
CA VAL A 41 17.83 4.88 6.62
C VAL A 41 18.96 4.02 7.19
N ALA A 42 18.73 2.71 7.34
CA ALA A 42 19.73 1.79 7.88
C ALA A 42 21.01 1.81 7.02
N LEU A 43 20.88 1.75 5.69
CA LEU A 43 22.03 1.81 4.78
C LEU A 43 22.83 3.11 4.92
N LEU A 44 22.16 4.26 5.02
CA LEU A 44 22.82 5.56 5.19
C LEU A 44 23.54 5.66 6.54
N GLU A 45 22.97 5.09 7.60
CA GLU A 45 23.62 5.03 8.91
C GLU A 45 24.85 4.13 8.90
N GLU A 46 24.77 2.96 8.27
CA GLU A 46 25.91 2.07 8.06
C GLU A 46 27.03 2.76 7.26
N GLN A 47 26.68 3.47 6.18
CA GLN A 47 27.63 4.27 5.41
C GLN A 47 28.33 5.34 6.27
N ALA A 48 27.59 6.00 7.16
CA ALA A 48 28.17 6.99 8.06
C ALA A 48 29.18 6.35 9.04
N VAL A 49 28.89 5.16 9.56
CA VAL A 49 29.80 4.40 10.42
C VAL A 49 31.07 4.02 9.66
N VAL A 50 30.93 3.47 8.45
CA VAL A 50 32.08 3.06 7.61
C VAL A 50 32.98 4.25 7.30
N HIS A 51 32.40 5.39 6.88
CA HIS A 51 33.18 6.60 6.61
C HIS A 51 33.85 7.15 7.87
N HIS A 52 33.20 7.08 9.03
CA HIS A 52 33.84 7.47 10.29
C HIS A 52 35.07 6.61 10.59
N GLU A 53 34.98 5.29 10.45
CA GLU A 53 36.12 4.37 10.62
C GLU A 53 37.26 4.66 9.63
N MET A 54 36.95 4.97 8.37
CA MET A 54 37.95 5.37 7.38
C MET A 54 38.62 6.70 7.74
N ALA A 55 37.88 7.67 8.27
CA ALA A 55 38.45 8.92 8.77
C ALA A 55 39.43 8.68 9.92
N LEU A 56 39.07 7.83 10.89
CA LEU A 56 39.96 7.46 12.00
C LEU A 56 41.26 6.80 11.51
N ARG A 57 41.17 5.92 10.50
CA ARG A 57 42.35 5.30 9.88
C ARG A 57 43.23 6.31 9.15
N ALA A 58 42.62 7.24 8.40
CA ALA A 58 43.36 8.30 7.71
C ALA A 58 44.04 9.27 8.69
N ALA A 59 43.38 9.60 9.80
CA ALA A 59 43.94 10.42 10.87
C ALA A 59 45.19 9.78 11.49
N ARG A 60 45.12 8.47 11.82
CA ARG A 60 46.27 7.71 12.34
C ARG A 60 47.45 7.63 11.38
N ALA A 61 47.18 7.71 10.08
CA ALA A 61 48.20 7.71 9.04
C ALA A 61 48.59 9.13 8.56
N GLU A 62 48.16 10.17 9.28
CA GLU A 62 48.43 11.58 8.99
C GLU A 62 47.97 12.05 7.60
N ARG A 63 47.03 11.34 6.97
CA ARG A 63 46.46 11.67 5.65
C ARG A 63 45.28 12.63 5.79
N ARG A 64 45.60 13.88 6.15
CA ARG A 64 44.64 14.94 6.48
C ARG A 64 43.56 15.21 5.42
N ALA A 65 43.88 15.06 4.14
CA ALA A 65 42.91 15.27 3.06
C ALA A 65 41.84 14.16 3.02
N GLU A 66 42.26 12.90 3.12
CA GLU A 66 41.36 11.74 3.18
C GLU A 66 40.52 11.75 4.45
N GLU A 67 41.13 12.08 5.59
CA GLU A 67 40.43 12.24 6.86
C GLU A 67 39.25 13.21 6.72
N ARG A 68 39.52 14.43 6.21
CA ARG A 68 38.48 15.45 6.01
C ARG A 68 37.38 14.97 5.06
N ALA A 69 37.75 14.32 3.96
CA ALA A 69 36.79 13.80 2.98
C ALA A 69 35.86 12.76 3.63
N HIS A 70 36.41 11.84 4.42
CA HIS A 70 35.62 10.82 5.10
C HIS A 70 34.79 11.36 6.28
N VAL A 71 35.28 12.35 7.02
CA VAL A 71 34.47 13.07 8.02
C VAL A 71 33.27 13.71 7.35
N GLN A 72 33.48 14.41 6.24
CA GLN A 72 32.41 15.08 5.51
C GLN A 72 31.38 14.07 4.97
N ALA A 73 31.85 12.98 4.35
CA ALA A 73 30.97 11.92 3.87
C ALA A 73 30.13 11.26 4.98
N ALA A 74 30.71 11.05 6.17
CA ALA A 74 29.97 10.54 7.32
C ALA A 74 28.86 11.50 7.78
N LEU A 75 29.14 12.81 7.80
CA LEU A 75 28.15 13.84 8.15
C LEU A 75 27.03 13.91 7.11
N ASP A 76 27.36 13.84 5.82
CA ASP A 76 26.37 13.90 4.74
C ASP A 76 25.47 12.67 4.75
N ALA A 77 26.02 11.47 4.97
CA ALA A 77 25.23 10.25 5.14
C ALA A 77 24.27 10.33 6.33
N ARG A 78 24.71 10.89 7.48
CA ARG A 78 23.82 11.12 8.64
C ARG A 78 22.71 12.12 8.35
N ARG A 79 23.03 13.21 7.64
CA ARG A 79 22.03 14.22 7.22
C ARG A 79 20.99 13.61 6.28
N ALA A 80 21.44 12.81 5.31
CA ALA A 80 20.55 12.08 4.42
C ALA A 80 19.65 11.10 5.20
N ALA A 81 20.21 10.33 6.13
CA ALA A 81 19.41 9.42 6.97
C ALA A 81 18.34 10.16 7.77
N ALA A 82 18.69 11.31 8.37
CA ALA A 82 17.73 12.15 9.09
C ALA A 82 16.63 12.73 8.17
N ALA A 83 16.99 13.15 6.97
CA ALA A 83 16.03 13.64 5.98
C ALA A 83 15.05 12.54 5.55
N VAL A 84 15.54 11.31 5.31
CA VAL A 84 14.68 10.18 4.96
C VAL A 84 13.76 9.80 6.12
N LYS A 85 14.27 9.76 7.37
CA LYS A 85 13.42 9.52 8.56
C LYS A 85 12.28 10.52 8.69
N ALA A 86 12.51 11.78 8.32
CA ALA A 86 11.47 12.81 8.36
C ALA A 86 10.34 12.58 7.35
N LEU A 87 10.53 11.72 6.34
CA LEU A 87 9.51 11.31 5.38
C LEU A 87 8.66 10.13 5.87
N ILE A 88 9.11 9.41 6.90
CA ILE A 88 8.39 8.24 7.42
C ILE A 88 7.26 8.74 8.33
N PRO A 89 5.99 8.42 8.04
CA PRO A 89 4.87 8.78 8.90
C PRO A 89 5.09 8.23 10.32
N GLY A 90 4.99 9.07 11.34
CA GLY A 90 5.06 8.60 12.73
C GLY A 90 3.82 7.79 13.13
N PRO A 91 3.86 7.01 14.23
CA PRO A 91 2.73 6.22 14.75
C PRO A 91 1.52 7.06 15.22
N MET A 92 1.49 8.35 14.92
CA MET A 92 0.40 9.31 15.18
C MET A 92 0.07 10.14 13.93
N SER A 93 0.24 9.60 12.72
CA SER A 93 -0.49 10.11 11.55
C SER A 93 -1.67 9.18 11.32
N GLY A 94 -2.77 9.47 12.04
CA GLY A 94 -4.02 8.75 11.90
C GLY A 94 -4.47 8.74 10.45
N LEU A 95 -4.66 7.54 9.92
CA LEU A 95 -5.58 7.37 8.81
C LEU A 95 -6.92 7.97 9.28
N PRO A 96 -7.56 8.86 8.50
CA PRO A 96 -8.95 9.17 8.76
C PRO A 96 -9.69 7.85 8.86
N SER A 97 -10.45 7.65 9.95
CA SER A 97 -11.28 6.46 10.10
C SER A 97 -12.17 6.35 8.85
N GLU A 98 -12.54 5.14 8.45
CA GLU A 98 -13.39 4.91 7.26
C GLU A 98 -14.63 5.82 7.23
N ALA A 99 -15.13 6.23 8.41
CA ALA A 99 -16.22 7.20 8.59
C ALA A 99 -15.98 8.60 7.97
N ALA A 100 -14.73 9.05 7.85
CA ALA A 100 -14.41 10.35 7.25
C ALA A 100 -14.35 10.31 5.71
N PHE A 101 -14.22 9.12 5.12
CA PHE A 101 -14.21 8.94 3.66
C PHE A 101 -15.62 8.83 3.08
N GLU A 102 -16.58 8.25 3.82
CA GLU A 102 -17.99 8.18 3.41
C GLU A 102 -18.67 9.56 3.34
N ALA A 103 -18.20 10.54 4.12
CA ALA A 103 -18.78 11.88 4.14
C ALA A 103 -18.48 12.73 2.87
N GLY A 104 -17.56 12.29 2.01
CA GLY A 104 -17.12 13.04 0.82
C GLY A 104 -17.40 12.36 -0.52
N PHE A 105 -17.91 11.14 -0.53
CA PHE A 105 -18.24 10.41 -1.74
C PHE A 105 -19.76 10.27 -1.84
N GLU A 106 -20.44 11.22 -2.46
CA GLU A 106 -21.81 10.99 -2.92
C GLU A 106 -21.74 9.99 -4.09
N PRO A 107 -22.21 8.73 -3.94
CA PRO A 107 -22.39 7.88 -5.09
C PRO A 107 -23.46 8.56 -5.94
N THR A 108 -23.14 8.96 -7.17
CA THR A 108 -24.14 9.41 -8.14
C THR A 108 -25.10 8.26 -8.40
N SER A 109 -26.17 8.21 -7.61
CA SER A 109 -27.28 7.30 -7.76
C SER A 109 -28.19 7.81 -8.86
N GLU A 110 -27.82 7.59 -10.11
CA GLU A 110 -28.76 7.72 -11.23
C GLU A 110 -28.53 6.60 -12.25
N ALA A 111 -29.13 5.45 -11.97
CA ALA A 111 -29.85 4.64 -12.96
C ALA A 111 -30.55 3.47 -12.25
N SER A 112 -31.65 3.78 -11.57
CA SER A 112 -32.71 2.81 -11.35
C SER A 112 -34.02 3.49 -11.63
N SER A 113 -34.53 3.33 -12.84
CA SER A 113 -35.95 3.01 -13.05
C SER A 113 -36.23 2.81 -14.54
N GLU A 114 -36.43 1.55 -14.95
CA GLU A 114 -37.52 1.26 -15.87
C GLU A 114 -38.24 -0.03 -15.45
N THR A 115 -39.22 0.21 -14.58
CA THR A 115 -40.52 -0.47 -14.40
C THR A 115 -40.65 -1.98 -14.14
N ALA A 116 -41.19 -2.23 -12.96
CA ALA A 116 -41.87 -3.43 -12.50
C ALA A 116 -42.97 -3.96 -13.44
N ARG A 117 -43.04 -5.29 -13.55
CA ARG A 117 -44.30 -6.06 -13.66
C ARG A 117 -44.19 -7.38 -12.89
N ALA A 118 -44.81 -7.42 -11.71
CA ALA A 118 -45.59 -8.57 -11.22
C ALA A 118 -47.06 -8.20 -11.49
N ASP A 119 -48.03 -9.04 -11.85
CA ASP A 119 -48.41 -10.45 -11.58
C ASP A 119 -49.42 -10.86 -12.72
N PRO A 120 -49.99 -12.10 -12.87
CA PRO A 120 -50.51 -12.98 -11.81
C PRO A 120 -50.24 -14.50 -11.99
N PRO A 121 -50.61 -15.34 -10.99
CA PRO A 121 -50.51 -16.81 -11.07
C PRO A 121 -51.72 -17.48 -11.75
N GLY A 122 -51.49 -18.61 -12.42
CA GLY A 122 -52.53 -19.59 -12.78
C GLY A 122 -52.01 -20.75 -13.63
N PRO A 123 -52.77 -21.87 -13.77
CA PRO A 123 -53.75 -22.46 -12.88
C PRO A 123 -53.27 -23.78 -12.24
N ARG A 124 -53.92 -24.16 -11.15
CA ARG A 124 -53.84 -25.49 -10.52
C ARG A 124 -54.54 -26.51 -11.41
N THR A 125 -53.90 -27.65 -11.65
CA THR A 125 -54.59 -28.85 -12.14
C THR A 125 -55.01 -29.68 -10.91
N ASP A 126 -56.26 -29.53 -10.50
CA ASP A 126 -56.92 -30.48 -9.59
C ASP A 126 -58.09 -31.15 -10.34
N GLY A 127 -58.21 -32.47 -10.15
CA GLY A 127 -59.39 -33.28 -10.45
C GLY A 127 -59.24 -34.16 -11.70
N ALA A 128 -59.57 -35.45 -11.70
CA ALA A 128 -60.40 -36.25 -10.80
C ALA A 128 -60.12 -37.75 -11.10
N GLN A 129 -59.86 -38.60 -10.09
CA GLN A 129 -60.81 -39.46 -9.33
C GLN A 129 -60.95 -40.91 -9.85
N ALA A 130 -61.22 -41.78 -8.86
CA ALA A 130 -61.79 -43.13 -8.88
C ALA A 130 -60.79 -44.31 -8.93
N GLU A 131 -60.85 -45.34 -8.09
CA GLU A 131 -61.53 -45.69 -6.82
C GLU A 131 -60.91 -47.03 -6.35
N PRO A 132 -61.16 -47.51 -5.12
CA PRO A 132 -60.42 -48.60 -4.46
C PRO A 132 -61.08 -49.98 -4.59
N GLU A 133 -60.28 -51.06 -4.46
CA GLU A 133 -60.64 -52.36 -3.84
C GLU A 133 -59.38 -53.04 -3.27
#